data_AF-A0A1Q3WWJ1-F1
#
_entry.id   AF-A0A1Q3WWJ1-F1
#
_cell.length_a   1.000
_cell.length_b   1.000
_cell.length_c   1.000
_cell.angle_alpha   90.00
_cell.angle_beta   90.00
_cell.angle_gamma   90.00
#
_symmetry.space_group_name_H-M   'P 1'
#
loop_
_entity.id
_entity.type
_entity.pdbx_description
1 polymer ?
#
loop_
_entity_poly.entity_id
_entity_poly.type
_entity_poly.pdbx_seq_one_letter_code
_entity_poly.pdbx_strand_id
1 'polypeptide(L)' 'MISQDNITLSQRLTAPTPKFFKTLRTIGLTLAAVGGAVIAAPVAPIIATIGGYLLTAGTVASAVSSLPVDYGKLNQ' A
#
# COMPACT_ATOMS: atom_id res chain seq x y z
N MET A 1 -16.36 3.00 27.01
CA MET A 1 -15.69 3.79 25.96
C MET A 1 -14.20 3.60 26.14
N ILE A 2 -13.56 2.89 25.21
CA ILE A 2 -12.10 2.68 25.24
C ILE A 2 -11.51 3.80 24.40
N SER A 3 -10.91 4.80 25.05
CA SER A 3 -10.06 5.77 24.35
C SER A 3 -8.81 5.07 23.83
N GLN A 4 -8.27 5.55 22.70
CA GLN A 4 -7.05 5.07 22.02
C GLN A 4 -5.82 4.90 22.94
N ASP A 5 -5.90 5.41 24.16
CA ASP A 5 -4.83 5.48 25.16
C ASP A 5 -4.60 4.14 25.90
N ASN A 6 -5.46 3.12 25.70
CA ASN A 6 -5.42 1.84 26.45
C ASN A 6 -5.25 0.58 25.56
N ILE A 7 -4.73 0.72 24.34
CA ILE A 7 -4.43 -0.42 23.45
C ILE A 7 -2.92 -0.72 23.43
N THR A 8 -2.56 -1.94 23.83
CA THR A 8 -1.19 -2.47 23.77
C THR A 8 -0.74 -2.70 22.32
N LEU A 9 0.56 -2.58 22.06
CA LEU A 9 1.17 -2.75 20.72
C LEU A 9 0.79 -4.08 20.06
N SER A 10 0.62 -5.14 20.84
CA SER A 10 0.20 -6.47 20.39
C SER A 10 -1.22 -6.47 19.78
N GLN A 11 -2.16 -5.72 20.35
CA GLN A 11 -3.52 -5.58 19.79
C GLN A 11 -3.54 -4.72 18.52
N ARG A 12 -2.63 -3.75 18.39
CA ARG A 12 -2.46 -2.97 17.15
C ARG A 12 -1.88 -3.81 16.00
N LEU A 13 -0.96 -4.73 16.30
CA LEU A 13 -0.35 -5.62 15.30
C LEU A 13 -1.31 -6.72 14.81
N THR A 14 -2.27 -7.13 15.65
CA THR A 14 -3.25 -8.18 15.32
C THR A 14 -4.53 -7.60 14.70
N ALA A 15 -4.67 -6.26 14.69
CA ALA A 15 -5.82 -5.60 14.11
C ALA A 15 -5.91 -5.90 12.60
N PRO A 16 -7.04 -6.42 12.11
CA PRO A 16 -7.18 -6.81 10.71
C PRO A 16 -7.10 -5.57 9.81
N THR A 17 -6.23 -5.61 8.80
CA THR A 17 -6.15 -4.55 7.78
C THR A 17 -7.50 -4.37 7.08
N PRO A 18 -8.02 -3.13 6.94
CA PRO A 18 -9.28 -2.87 6.28
C PRO A 18 -9.27 -3.37 4.83
N LYS A 19 -10.41 -3.88 4.34
CA LYS A 19 -10.53 -4.41 2.96
C LYS A 19 -10.11 -3.39 1.90
N PHE A 20 -10.37 -2.10 2.13
CA PHE A 20 -9.97 -1.00 1.24
C PHE A 20 -8.45 -0.94 0.99
N PHE A 21 -7.65 -1.01 2.07
CA PHE A 21 -6.19 -0.91 1.96
C PHE A 21 -5.53 -2.19 1.45
N LYS A 22 -6.17 -3.34 1.68
CA LYS A 22 -5.75 -4.60 1.05
C LYS A 22 -5.88 -4.53 -0.47
N THR A 23 -6.99 -3.99 -0.96
CA THR A 23 -7.21 -3.77 -2.40
C THR A 23 -6.26 -2.71 -2.97
N LEU A 24 -6.07 -1.59 -2.27
CA LEU A 24 -5.18 -0.52 -2.72
C LEU A 24 -3.71 -0.97 -2.81
N ARG A 25 -3.24 -1.79 -1.84
CA ARG A 25 -1.91 -2.41 -1.87
C ARG A 25 -1.74 -3.34 -3.08
N THR A 26 -2.73 -4.17 -3.39
CA THR A 26 -2.67 -5.05 -4.56
C THR A 26 -2.57 -4.25 -5.85
N ILE A 27 -3.36 -3.18 -5.99
CA ILE A 27 -3.32 -2.30 -7.15
C ILE A 27 -1.95 -1.61 -7.25
N GLY A 28 -1.45 -1.02 -6.15
CA GLY A 28 -0.13 -0.38 -6.10
C GLY A 28 1.02 -1.32 -6.46
N LEU A 29 0.98 -2.57 -5.99
CA LEU A 29 1.96 -3.60 -6.33
C LEU A 29 1.90 -4.00 -7.81
N THR A 30 0.70 -4.19 -8.36
CA THR A 30 0.55 -4.50 -9.78
C THR A 30 1.03 -3.34 -10.66
N LEU A 31 0.75 -2.10 -10.28
CA LEU A 31 1.20 -0.92 -11.02
C LEU A 31 2.73 -0.73 -10.93
N ALA A 32 3.32 -0.97 -9.75
CA ALA A 32 4.76 -0.95 -9.57
C ALA A 32 5.45 -2.07 -10.34
N ALA A 33 4.88 -3.27 -10.39
CA ALA A 33 5.42 -4.39 -11.17
C ALA A 33 5.40 -4.08 -12.68
N VAL A 34 4.30 -3.51 -13.19
CA VAL A 34 4.20 -3.07 -14.59
C VAL A 34 5.16 -1.93 -14.88
N GLY A 35 5.23 -0.91 -14.03
CA GLY A 35 6.18 0.20 -14.16
C GLY A 35 7.63 -0.30 -14.16
N GLY A 36 7.99 -1.18 -13.23
CA GLY A 36 9.32 -1.79 -13.13
C GLY A 36 9.69 -2.63 -14.35
N ALA A 37 8.76 -3.45 -14.84
CA ALA A 37 8.97 -4.25 -16.06
C ALA A 37 9.17 -3.38 -17.30
N VAL A 38 8.43 -2.27 -17.41
CA VAL A 38 8.55 -1.32 -18.52
C VAL A 38 9.90 -0.60 -18.50
N ILE A 39 10.42 -0.23 -17.32
CA ILE A 39 11.74 0.43 -17.20
C ILE A 39 12.88 -0.57 -17.45
N ALA A 40 12.71 -1.85 -17.07
CA ALA A 40 13.71 -2.90 -17.27
C ALA A 40 13.83 -3.36 -18.74
N ALA A 41 12.80 -3.13 -19.56
CA ALA A 41 12.83 -3.42 -20.98
C ALA A 41 13.53 -2.31 -21.77
N PRO A 42 14.24 -2.62 -22.89
CA PRO A 42 14.89 -1.60 -23.72
C PRO A 42 13.84 -0.91 -24.60
N VAL A 43 13.04 -0.04 -23.98
CA VAL A 43 11.96 0.73 -24.63
C VAL A 43 12.37 2.18 -24.89
N ALA A 44 11.62 2.88 -25.74
CA ALA A 44 11.86 4.29 -26.01
C ALA A 44 11.89 5.13 -24.70
N PRO A 45 12.79 6.12 -24.57
CA PRO A 45 13.01 6.86 -23.31
C PRO A 45 11.77 7.59 -22.76
N ILE A 46 10.83 7.94 -23.63
CA ILE A 46 9.52 8.51 -23.24
C ILE A 46 8.71 7.50 -22.43
N ILE A 47 8.74 6.22 -22.84
CA ILE A 47 8.01 5.13 -22.17
C ILE A 47 8.68 4.79 -20.83
N ALA A 48 10.02 4.83 -20.76
CA ALA A 48 10.75 4.67 -19.50
C ALA A 48 10.40 5.75 -18.47
N THR A 49 10.24 7.01 -18.91
CA THR A 49 9.81 8.13 -18.04
C THR A 49 8.41 7.89 -17.47
N ILE A 50 7.47 7.42 -18.31
CA ILE A 50 6.11 7.07 -17.86
C ILE A 50 6.16 5.89 -16.88
N GLY A 51 6.96 4.87 -17.17
CA GLY A 51 7.20 3.73 -16.28
C GLY A 51 7.74 4.17 -14.92
N GLY A 52 8.64 5.15 -14.87
CA GLY A 52 9.18 5.74 -13.65
C GLY A 52 8.10 6.39 -12.76
N TYR A 53 7.16 7.12 -13.35
CA TYR A 53 6.02 7.68 -12.62
C TYR A 53 5.08 6.60 -12.09
N LEU A 54 4.79 5.57 -12.89
CA LEU A 54 3.97 4.43 -12.47
C LEU A 54 4.61 3.66 -11.31
N LEU A 55 5.93 3.45 -11.38
CA LEU A 55 6.69 2.81 -10.31
C LEU A 55 6.64 3.63 -9.02
N THR A 56 6.89 4.95 -9.10
CA THR A 56 6.88 5.85 -7.94
C THR A 56 5.48 5.95 -7.32
N ALA A 57 4.44 6.10 -8.15
CA ALA A 57 3.06 6.13 -7.66
C ALA A 57 2.66 4.79 -7.03
N GLY A 58 3.03 3.67 -7.64
CA GLY A 58 2.74 2.32 -7.13
C GLY A 58 3.44 2.02 -5.80
N THR A 59 4.70 2.43 -5.63
CA THR A 59 5.45 2.24 -4.38
C THR A 59 4.91 3.10 -3.25
N VAL A 60 4.63 4.39 -3.50
CA VAL A 60 4.04 5.30 -2.51
C VAL A 60 2.65 4.82 -2.10
N ALA A 61 1.79 4.47 -3.06
CA ALA A 61 0.46 3.94 -2.78
C ALA A 61 0.52 2.64 -1.95
N SER A 62 1.48 1.75 -2.25
CA SER A 62 1.68 0.50 -1.51
C SER A 62 2.17 0.73 -0.08
N ALA A 63 3.09 1.67 0.12
CA ALA A 63 3.62 2.03 1.43
C ALA A 63 2.53 2.66 2.31
N VAL A 64 1.81 3.65 1.77
CA VAL A 64 0.72 4.32 2.48
C VAL A 64 -0.42 3.34 2.83
N SER A 65 -0.66 2.34 2.00
CA SER A 65 -1.68 1.31 2.26
C SER A 65 -1.30 0.29 3.33
N SER A 66 -0.05 0.28 3.81
CA SER A 66 0.41 -0.68 4.83
C SER A 66 0.35 -0.16 6.27
N LEU A 67 0.21 1.16 6.43
CA LEU A 67 0.14 1.87 7.71
C LEU A 67 -1.25 1.93 8.40
N PRO A 68 -2.39 1.83 7.70
CA PRO A 68 -3.70 2.03 8.29
C PRO A 68 -4.18 0.76 9.00
N VAL A 69 -4.52 0.97 10.27
CA VAL A 69 -5.03 -0.03 11.20
C VAL A 69 -6.54 0.16 11.32
N ASP A 70 -7.34 -0.90 11.19
CA ASP A 70 -8.79 -0.83 11.37
C ASP A 70 -9.12 -0.81 12.87
N TYR A 71 -9.42 0.38 13.42
CA TYR A 71 -9.83 0.52 14.82
C TYR A 71 -11.31 0.17 15.06
N GLY A 72 -12.10 -0.03 13.99
CA GLY A 72 -13.54 -0.34 14.08
C GLY A 72 -13.85 -1.79 14.46
N LYS A 73 -12.84 -2.67 14.46
CA LYS A 73 -12.96 -4.10 14.78
C LYS A 73 -12.25 -4.54 16.06
N LEU A 74 -11.78 -3.60 16.88
CA LEU A 74 -11.11 -3.86 18.16
C LEU A 74 -12.05 -3.88 19.38
N ASN A 75 -13.37 -3.88 19.15
CA ASN A 75 -14.38 -3.99 20.21
C ASN A 75 -15.57 -4.84 19.76
N GLN A 76 -15.28 -6.10 19.42
CA GLN A 76 -16.26 -7.19 19.48
C GLN A 76 -15.66 -8.33 20.29
#